data_AF-A0A972KRZ1-F1
#
_entry.id   AF-A0A972KRZ1-F1
#
_cell.length_a   1.000
_cell.length_b   1.000
_cell.length_c   1.000
_cell.angle_alpha   90.00
_cell.angle_beta   90.00
_cell.angle_gamma   90.00
#
_symmetry.space_group_name_H-M   'P 1'
#
loop_
_entity.id
_entity.type
_entity.pdbx_description
1 polymer ?
#
loop_
_entity_poly.entity_id
_entity_poly.type
_entity_poly.pdbx_seq_one_letter_code
_entity_poly.pdbx_strand_id
1 'polypeptide(L)'
;MFVSSRQIPVFISLIVLFSAMTGWGQAGNAGVGNILALVNEGDFNSARQQAALLRESGVARDERLFVEALLESDAEKAVARYQTLVNSFPRSRWADDALFRLYQYYYAVGAYSTADTFLRQLGASYPNSPYVKGTFTSVADVFTRMTPVASPARISKKPGGTPIRAKVFTVQVASFRNRADAERAQRKYIGYGYSAYVAEGIVSGARVYRVRIGTFSDYEKANAFVKKLKQRHNLSAIVVNKD
;
A
#
# COMPACT_ATOMS: atom_id res chain seq x y z
N MET A 1 38.92 -46.27 48.73
CA MET A 1 37.49 -46.00 48.45
C MET A 1 37.31 -44.49 48.49
N PHE A 2 36.87 -43.90 47.38
CA PHE A 2 36.53 -42.47 47.25
C PHE A 2 35.46 -42.06 48.27
N VAL A 3 35.56 -40.86 48.86
CA VAL A 3 34.50 -39.84 48.82
C VAL A 3 35.15 -38.45 48.93
N SER A 4 34.83 -37.62 47.94
CA SER A 4 35.16 -36.20 47.82
C SER A 4 34.28 -35.36 48.74
N SER A 5 34.83 -34.35 49.41
CA SER A 5 34.06 -33.24 49.94
C SER A 5 34.70 -31.92 49.55
N ARG A 6 33.92 -31.13 48.82
CA ARG A 6 34.22 -29.79 48.30
C ARG A 6 33.92 -28.74 49.38
N GLN A 7 34.78 -27.74 49.51
CA GLN A 7 34.39 -26.42 49.99
C GLN A 7 35.01 -25.36 49.07
N ILE A 8 34.19 -24.37 48.74
CA ILE A 8 34.30 -23.37 47.66
C ILE A 8 34.84 -22.06 48.26
N PRO A 9 35.75 -21.32 47.61
CA PRO A 9 35.92 -19.90 47.90
C PRO A 9 34.91 -19.08 47.10
N VAL A 10 34.07 -18.38 47.86
CA VAL A 10 33.22 -17.23 47.48
C VAL A 10 34.07 -16.16 46.81
N PHE A 11 33.61 -15.55 45.71
CA PHE A 11 33.96 -14.15 45.41
C PHE A 11 32.95 -13.47 44.46
N ILE A 12 32.41 -12.36 44.96
CA ILE A 12 31.95 -11.15 44.25
C ILE A 12 30.65 -11.29 43.43
N SER A 13 29.51 -11.14 44.11
CA SER A 13 28.32 -10.59 43.46
C SER A 13 28.57 -9.12 43.15
N LEU A 14 28.90 -8.85 41.89
CA LEU A 14 28.90 -7.52 41.31
C LEU A 14 27.45 -7.02 41.25
N ILE A 15 27.19 -5.94 41.98
CA ILE A 15 25.98 -5.14 41.88
C ILE A 15 25.91 -4.58 40.46
N VAL A 16 25.01 -5.12 39.64
CA VAL A 16 24.42 -4.36 38.53
C VAL A 16 23.07 -3.88 39.05
N LEU A 17 23.10 -2.66 39.60
CA LEU A 17 21.91 -1.85 39.85
C LEU A 17 21.16 -1.73 38.52
N PHE A 18 20.07 -2.49 38.43
CA PHE A 18 19.04 -2.31 37.42
C PHE A 18 18.38 -0.96 37.71
N SER A 19 18.96 0.10 37.15
CA SER A 19 18.35 1.43 37.16
C SER A 19 17.12 1.41 36.26
N ALA A 20 16.03 0.84 36.79
CA ALA A 20 14.67 1.16 36.39
C ALA A 20 14.38 2.58 36.89
N MET A 21 15.00 3.58 36.26
CA MET A 21 14.65 4.97 36.48
C MET A 21 13.54 5.34 35.50
N THR A 22 12.34 5.20 36.03
CA THR A 22 11.06 5.69 35.55
C THR A 22 11.15 7.03 34.82
N GLY A 23 11.09 6.98 33.50
CA GLY A 23 10.43 8.04 32.73
C GLY A 23 8.93 7.92 32.94
N TRP A 24 8.37 8.67 33.88
CA TRP A 24 6.94 8.95 33.91
C TRP A 24 6.57 9.78 32.67
N GLY A 25 6.20 9.08 31.61
CA GLY A 25 5.59 9.65 30.41
C GLY A 25 4.21 9.02 30.21
N GLN A 26 3.17 9.69 30.73
CA GLN A 26 1.76 9.51 30.40
C GLN A 26 1.25 8.05 30.36
N ALA A 27 0.67 7.60 31.48
CA ALA A 27 -0.39 6.60 31.45
C ALA A 27 -1.63 7.22 30.75
N GLY A 28 -1.60 7.21 29.42
CA GLY A 28 -2.63 7.75 28.54
C GLY A 28 -2.33 7.35 27.09
N ASN A 29 -2.89 6.22 26.66
CA ASN A 29 -2.69 5.56 25.37
C ASN A 29 -1.27 5.03 25.07
N ALA A 30 -1.08 3.72 25.25
CA ALA A 30 -0.24 2.95 24.33
C ALA A 30 -0.88 3.01 22.93
N GLY A 31 -0.75 4.17 22.29
CA GLY A 31 -1.39 4.49 21.03
C GLY A 31 -0.50 4.12 19.85
N VAL A 32 -1.02 4.35 18.64
CA VAL A 32 -0.30 3.99 17.40
C VAL A 32 1.03 4.71 17.21
N GLY A 33 1.25 5.86 17.88
CA GLY A 33 2.52 6.57 17.85
C GLY A 33 3.73 5.72 18.26
N ASN A 34 3.61 4.91 19.32
CA ASN A 34 4.71 4.06 19.79
C ASN A 34 5.01 2.94 18.78
N ILE A 35 3.96 2.37 18.19
CA ILE A 35 4.09 1.33 17.16
C ILE A 35 4.74 1.89 15.89
N LEU A 36 4.41 3.14 15.52
CA LEU A 36 5.05 3.82 14.40
C LEU A 36 6.53 4.08 14.63
N ALA A 37 6.92 4.48 15.84
CA ALA A 37 8.32 4.64 16.20
C ALA A 37 9.08 3.31 16.03
N LEU A 38 8.54 2.22 16.59
CA LEU A 38 9.14 0.88 16.46
C LEU A 38 9.25 0.41 15.01
N VAL A 39 8.23 0.67 14.19
CA VAL A 39 8.28 0.36 12.75
C VAL A 39 9.36 1.16 12.03
N ASN A 40 9.53 2.44 12.37
CA ASN A 40 10.58 3.28 11.79
C ASN A 40 11.98 2.85 12.22
N GLU A 41 12.11 2.31 13.44
CA GLU A 41 13.34 1.71 13.98
C GLU A 41 13.62 0.31 13.40
N GLY A 42 12.65 -0.27 12.69
CA GLY A 42 12.73 -1.62 12.13
C GLY A 42 12.43 -2.74 13.13
N ASP A 43 12.03 -2.41 14.37
CA ASP A 43 11.63 -3.39 15.38
C ASP A 43 10.16 -3.81 15.20
N PHE A 44 9.93 -4.60 14.16
CA PHE A 44 8.60 -5.14 13.85
C PHE A 44 8.10 -6.16 14.89
N ASN A 45 8.99 -6.77 15.68
CA ASN A 45 8.60 -7.75 16.69
C ASN A 45 7.94 -7.05 17.87
N SER A 46 8.59 -6.03 18.42
CA SER A 46 8.00 -5.20 19.47
C SER A 46 6.75 -4.47 18.98
N ALA A 47 6.77 -3.98 17.73
CA ALA A 47 5.61 -3.33 17.13
C ALA A 47 4.39 -4.27 17.07
N ARG A 48 4.60 -5.55 16.70
CA ARG A 48 3.53 -6.56 16.67
C ARG A 48 3.03 -6.93 18.06
N GLN A 49 3.91 -7.04 19.05
CA GLN A 49 3.51 -7.30 20.43
C GLN A 49 2.62 -6.16 20.95
N GLN A 50 3.03 -4.91 20.73
CA GLN A 50 2.22 -3.75 21.12
C GLN A 50 0.90 -3.65 20.34
N ALA A 51 0.91 -3.98 19.04
CA ALA A 51 -0.29 -4.02 18.23
C ALA A 51 -1.31 -5.07 18.70
N ALA A 52 -0.85 -6.20 19.25
CA ALA A 52 -1.74 -7.21 19.83
C ALA A 52 -2.52 -6.65 21.02
N LEU A 53 -1.88 -5.82 21.84
CA LEU A 53 -2.50 -5.17 23.00
C LEU A 53 -3.56 -4.12 22.59
N LEU A 54 -3.45 -3.53 21.38
CA LEU A 54 -4.46 -2.60 20.87
C LEU A 54 -5.85 -3.23 20.68
N ARG A 55 -5.90 -4.56 20.48
CA ARG A 55 -7.18 -5.27 20.30
C ARG A 55 -8.01 -5.27 21.57
N GLU A 56 -7.35 -5.26 22.72
CA GLU A 56 -7.97 -5.40 24.05
C GLU A 56 -8.18 -4.06 24.74
N SER A 57 -7.51 -2.99 24.29
CA SER A 57 -7.50 -1.68 24.95
C SER A 57 -8.60 -0.70 24.52
N GLY A 58 -9.60 -1.13 23.74
CA GLY A 58 -10.70 -0.26 23.32
C GLY A 58 -10.32 0.80 22.27
N VAL A 59 -9.18 0.64 21.60
CA VAL A 59 -8.68 1.56 20.56
C VAL A 59 -9.64 1.64 19.37
N ALA A 60 -9.74 2.84 18.80
CA ALA A 60 -10.61 3.12 17.67
C ALA A 60 -10.33 2.18 16.48
N ARG A 61 -11.39 1.75 15.80
CA ARG A 61 -11.31 0.70 14.77
C ARG A 61 -10.46 1.10 13.57
N ASP A 62 -10.52 2.37 13.17
CA ASP A 62 -9.71 2.95 12.11
C ASP A 62 -8.21 2.92 12.46
N GLU A 63 -7.87 3.30 13.69
CA GLU A 63 -6.50 3.29 14.21
C GLU A 63 -5.91 1.87 14.26
N ARG A 64 -6.70 0.90 14.74
CA ARG A 64 -6.31 -0.51 14.70
C ARG A 64 -6.13 -1.03 13.27
N LEU A 65 -7.04 -0.68 12.34
CA LEU A 65 -6.92 -1.08 10.93
C LEU A 65 -5.64 -0.57 10.30
N PHE A 66 -5.23 0.66 10.62
CA PHE A 66 -3.99 1.23 10.11
C PHE A 66 -2.77 0.45 10.58
N VAL A 67 -2.67 0.16 11.88
CA VAL A 67 -1.55 -0.63 12.43
C VAL A 67 -1.53 -2.04 11.90
N GLU A 68 -2.70 -2.70 11.83
CA GLU A 68 -2.78 -4.04 11.27
C GLU A 68 -2.34 -4.06 9.81
N ALA A 69 -2.63 -3.01 9.04
CA ALA A 69 -2.16 -2.87 7.66
C ALA A 69 -0.65 -2.60 7.61
N LEU A 70 -0.12 -1.82 8.54
CA LEU A 70 1.30 -1.45 8.60
C LEU A 70 2.21 -2.63 8.93
N LEU A 71 1.78 -3.47 9.86
CA LEU A 71 2.56 -4.63 10.35
C LEU A 71 2.30 -5.90 9.56
N GLU A 72 1.39 -5.85 8.59
CA GLU A 72 1.07 -6.97 7.73
C GLU A 72 2.20 -7.20 6.73
N SER A 73 2.78 -8.40 6.81
CA SER A 73 3.83 -8.86 5.90
C SER A 73 3.32 -9.07 4.48
N ASP A 74 2.05 -9.46 4.33
CA ASP A 74 1.42 -9.62 3.03
C ASP A 74 0.95 -8.25 2.51
N ALA A 75 1.72 -7.67 1.59
CA ALA A 75 1.43 -6.37 1.00
C ALA A 75 0.01 -6.25 0.44
N GLU A 76 -0.60 -7.34 -0.01
CA GLU A 76 -1.91 -7.32 -0.63
C GLU A 76 -3.03 -7.39 0.45
N LYS A 77 -2.80 -8.05 1.59
CA LYS A 77 -3.67 -7.91 2.78
C LYS A 77 -3.56 -6.51 3.39
N ALA A 78 -2.36 -5.93 3.40
CA ALA A 78 -2.14 -4.56 3.83
C ALA A 78 -2.97 -3.58 2.98
N VAL A 79 -2.91 -3.71 1.66
CA VAL A 79 -3.72 -2.94 0.71
C VAL A 79 -5.22 -3.06 1.00
N ALA A 80 -5.74 -4.27 1.23
CA ALA A 80 -7.15 -4.46 1.55
C ALA A 80 -7.56 -3.78 2.87
N ARG A 81 -6.70 -3.80 3.89
CA ARG A 81 -6.94 -3.10 5.16
C ARG A 81 -6.87 -1.58 4.99
N TYR A 82 -5.90 -1.05 4.25
CA TYR A 82 -5.85 0.39 3.93
C TYR A 82 -7.08 0.85 3.15
N GLN A 83 -7.53 0.08 2.16
CA GLN A 83 -8.76 0.38 1.43
C GLN A 83 -9.98 0.36 2.34
N THR A 84 -10.07 -0.64 3.24
CA THR A 84 -11.14 -0.70 4.23
C THR A 84 -11.13 0.53 5.13
N LEU A 85 -9.94 0.97 5.55
CA LEU A 85 -9.78 2.18 6.36
C LEU A 85 -10.28 3.42 5.62
N VAL A 86 -9.82 3.65 4.39
CA VAL A 86 -10.21 4.82 3.59
C VAL A 86 -11.71 4.82 3.29
N ASN A 87 -12.28 3.67 2.96
CA ASN A 87 -13.69 3.56 2.56
C ASN A 87 -14.64 3.67 3.75
N SER A 88 -14.27 3.07 4.90
CA SER A 88 -15.14 2.99 6.07
C SER A 88 -14.94 4.15 7.04
N PHE A 89 -13.74 4.74 7.04
CA PHE A 89 -13.34 5.80 7.97
C PHE A 89 -12.68 6.98 7.22
N PRO A 90 -13.38 7.63 6.27
CA PRO A 90 -12.82 8.73 5.47
C PRO A 90 -12.52 10.01 6.28
N ARG A 91 -12.94 10.07 7.55
CA ARG A 91 -12.59 11.17 8.48
C ARG A 91 -11.49 10.78 9.46
N SER A 92 -10.94 9.57 9.34
CA SER A 92 -9.84 9.13 10.19
C SER A 92 -8.62 9.99 9.95
N ARG A 93 -7.88 10.30 11.02
CA ARG A 93 -6.55 10.91 10.95
C ARG A 93 -5.51 10.03 10.24
N TRP A 94 -5.84 8.76 9.97
CA TRP A 94 -4.98 7.79 9.30
C TRP A 94 -5.36 7.57 7.82
N ALA A 95 -6.43 8.21 7.34
CA ALA A 95 -6.96 7.94 6.02
C ALA A 95 -6.07 8.50 4.90
N ASP A 96 -5.38 9.61 5.16
CA ASP A 96 -4.41 10.19 4.24
C ASP A 96 -3.10 9.38 4.19
N ASP A 97 -2.57 8.92 5.33
CA ASP A 97 -1.47 7.93 5.38
C ASP A 97 -1.84 6.66 4.61
N ALA A 98 -3.05 6.12 4.81
CA ALA A 98 -3.50 4.92 4.13
C ALA A 98 -3.58 5.10 2.60
N LEU A 99 -4.11 6.24 2.14
CA LEU A 99 -4.14 6.58 0.71
C LEU A 99 -2.74 6.72 0.12
N PHE A 100 -1.84 7.35 0.87
CA PHE A 100 -0.48 7.53 0.43
C PHE A 100 0.27 6.18 0.33
N ARG A 101 0.04 5.26 1.28
CA ARG A 101 0.57 3.87 1.20
C ARG A 101 -0.02 3.07 0.04
N LEU A 102 -1.30 3.25 -0.26
CA LEU A 102 -1.92 2.66 -1.46
C LEU A 102 -1.26 3.19 -2.74
N TYR A 103 -1.06 4.51 -2.83
CA TYR A 103 -0.30 5.12 -3.93
C TYR A 103 1.09 4.46 -4.07
N GLN A 104 1.87 4.39 -2.98
CA GLN A 104 3.22 3.81 -3.00
C GLN A 104 3.22 2.35 -3.46
N TYR A 105 2.27 1.55 -2.98
CA TYR A 105 2.14 0.15 -3.39
C TYR A 105 1.89 0.03 -4.90
N TYR A 106 0.86 0.71 -5.42
CA TYR A 106 0.51 0.61 -6.84
C TYR A 106 1.59 1.22 -7.73
N TYR A 107 2.30 2.23 -7.23
CA TYR A 107 3.46 2.80 -7.88
C TYR A 107 4.60 1.77 -8.01
N ALA A 108 4.95 1.10 -6.91
CA ALA A 108 6.02 0.11 -6.87
C ALA A 108 5.77 -1.08 -7.81
N VAL A 109 4.52 -1.55 -7.91
CA VAL A 109 4.15 -2.63 -8.85
C VAL A 109 3.94 -2.14 -10.30
N GLY A 110 4.14 -0.84 -10.56
CA GLY A 110 4.06 -0.21 -11.88
C GLY A 110 2.65 0.01 -12.43
N ALA A 111 1.62 -0.08 -11.57
CA ALA A 111 0.25 0.24 -11.90
C ALA A 111 0.01 1.76 -11.74
N TYR A 112 0.73 2.57 -12.53
CA TYR A 112 0.83 4.02 -12.31
C TYR A 112 -0.50 4.76 -12.41
N SER A 113 -1.44 4.35 -13.28
CA SER A 113 -2.77 4.98 -13.32
C SER A 113 -3.59 4.72 -12.05
N THR A 114 -3.44 3.53 -11.46
CA THR A 114 -4.07 3.21 -10.18
C THR A 114 -3.43 4.04 -9.05
N ALA A 115 -2.10 4.17 -9.06
CA ALA A 115 -1.39 5.03 -8.12
C ALA A 115 -1.86 6.50 -8.23
N ASP A 116 -1.92 7.06 -9.44
CA ASP A 116 -2.40 8.43 -9.69
C ASP A 116 -3.83 8.64 -9.19
N THR A 117 -4.68 7.62 -9.28
CA THR A 117 -6.05 7.68 -8.73
C THR A 117 -6.03 7.94 -7.21
N PHE A 118 -5.22 7.17 -6.46
CA PHE A 118 -5.11 7.35 -5.01
C PHE A 118 -4.46 8.68 -4.64
N LEU A 119 -3.48 9.15 -5.42
CA LEU A 119 -2.84 10.44 -5.18
C LEU A 119 -3.78 11.63 -5.45
N ARG A 120 -4.61 11.56 -6.51
CA ARG A 120 -5.68 12.55 -6.75
C ARG A 120 -6.72 12.54 -5.66
N GLN A 121 -7.12 11.35 -5.21
CA GLN A 121 -8.05 11.22 -4.10
C GLN A 121 -7.47 11.83 -2.81
N LEU A 122 -6.17 11.62 -2.56
CA LEU A 122 -5.46 12.23 -1.42
C LEU A 122 -5.51 13.76 -1.49
N GLY A 123 -5.17 14.35 -2.64
CA GLY A 123 -5.21 15.79 -2.85
C GLY A 123 -6.62 16.40 -2.76
N ALA A 124 -7.63 15.70 -3.26
CA ALA A 124 -9.02 16.16 -3.28
C ALA A 124 -9.69 16.04 -1.90
N SER A 125 -9.50 14.90 -1.22
CA SER A 125 -10.21 14.60 0.03
C SER A 125 -9.46 15.04 1.28
N TYR A 126 -8.13 15.17 1.20
CA TYR A 126 -7.27 15.52 2.34
C TYR A 126 -6.30 16.66 1.98
N PRO A 127 -6.82 17.85 1.62
CA PRO A 127 -5.99 18.98 1.15
C PRO A 127 -5.02 19.51 2.21
N ASN A 128 -5.18 19.12 3.48
CA ASN A 128 -4.29 19.50 4.59
C ASN A 128 -3.23 18.44 4.92
N SER A 129 -3.27 17.28 4.26
CA SER A 129 -2.33 16.17 4.51
C SER A 129 -0.88 16.61 4.29
N PRO A 130 0.10 16.14 5.08
CA PRO A 130 1.53 16.44 4.87
C PRO A 130 2.06 15.96 3.52
N TYR A 131 1.37 15.01 2.87
CA TYR A 131 1.68 14.54 1.53
C TYR A 131 1.19 15.50 0.43
N VAL A 132 0.35 16.46 0.78
CA VAL A 132 -0.24 17.47 -0.13
C VAL A 132 0.29 18.85 0.21
N LYS A 133 0.34 19.22 1.49
CA LYS A 133 0.89 20.48 1.99
C LYS A 133 2.36 20.34 2.34
N GLY A 134 3.21 21.10 1.66
CA GLY A 134 4.55 21.44 2.16
C GLY A 134 5.72 20.67 1.57
N THR A 135 5.52 19.54 0.88
CA THR A 135 6.65 18.72 0.41
C THR A 135 6.69 18.48 -1.09
N PHE A 136 5.55 18.64 -1.79
CA PHE A 136 5.44 18.35 -3.21
C PHE A 136 4.57 19.41 -3.91
N THR A 137 5.17 20.18 -4.82
CA THR A 137 4.49 21.23 -5.59
C THR A 137 3.56 20.67 -6.67
N SER A 138 3.68 19.39 -6.98
CA SER A 138 2.85 18.67 -7.94
C SER A 138 2.98 17.15 -7.73
N VAL A 139 2.05 16.38 -8.30
CA VAL A 139 2.16 14.91 -8.40
C VAL A 139 3.47 14.45 -9.07
N ALA A 140 4.05 15.28 -9.94
CA ALA A 140 5.36 15.04 -10.54
C ALA A 140 6.53 15.23 -9.53
N ASP A 141 6.37 16.09 -8.54
CA ASP A 141 7.38 16.29 -7.49
C ASP A 141 7.37 15.16 -6.45
N VAL A 142 6.19 14.62 -6.12
CA VAL A 142 6.03 13.39 -5.32
C VAL A 142 6.80 12.25 -5.97
N PHE A 143 6.59 12.08 -7.28
CA PHE A 143 7.23 11.06 -8.10
C PHE A 143 8.76 11.18 -8.09
N THR A 144 9.28 12.40 -8.24
CA THR A 144 10.73 12.66 -8.39
C THR A 144 11.49 12.48 -7.08
N ARG A 145 10.86 12.76 -5.94
CA ARG A 145 11.52 12.74 -4.62
C ARG A 145 11.43 11.39 -3.90
N MET A 146 10.57 10.48 -4.33
CA MET A 146 10.37 9.16 -3.70
C MET A 146 11.11 8.01 -4.38
N THR A 147 11.87 8.27 -5.44
CA THR A 147 12.73 7.26 -6.06
C THR A 147 14.10 7.23 -5.36
N PRO A 148 14.47 6.18 -4.61
CA PRO A 148 15.88 5.84 -4.48
C PRO A 148 16.37 5.42 -5.88
N VAL A 149 17.50 5.96 -6.31
CA VAL A 149 17.98 5.90 -7.69
C VAL A 149 18.06 4.45 -8.24
N ALA A 150 17.11 4.10 -9.11
CA ALA A 150 17.26 3.32 -10.35
C ALA A 150 15.90 3.30 -11.08
N SER A 151 15.64 4.18 -12.04
CA SER A 151 16.22 4.00 -13.37
C SER A 151 16.52 5.33 -14.07
N PRO A 152 17.80 5.67 -14.30
CA PRO A 152 18.17 6.65 -15.29
C PRO A 152 18.45 5.95 -16.63
N ALA A 153 17.39 5.64 -17.38
CA ALA A 153 17.41 5.45 -18.85
C ALA A 153 15.96 5.22 -19.29
N ARG A 154 15.19 6.17 -19.82
CA ARG A 154 15.52 7.14 -20.86
C ARG A 154 14.42 8.21 -20.90
N ILE A 155 14.61 9.32 -20.18
CA ILE A 155 13.99 10.60 -20.58
C ILE A 155 15.12 11.45 -21.13
N SER A 156 15.35 11.30 -22.44
CA SER A 156 16.16 12.24 -23.19
C SER A 156 15.44 13.58 -23.24
N LYS A 157 16.12 14.60 -22.70
CA LYS A 157 16.06 16.04 -22.96
C LYS A 157 14.97 16.56 -23.94
N LYS A 158 14.23 17.57 -23.46
CA LYS A 158 13.29 18.53 -24.11
C LYS A 158 13.83 19.18 -25.42
N PRO A 159 13.03 19.95 -26.20
CA PRO A 159 11.85 19.63 -27.02
C PRO A 159 12.15 19.76 -28.54
N GLY A 160 11.54 18.94 -29.39
CA GLY A 160 11.68 19.05 -30.84
C GLY A 160 11.89 17.70 -31.49
N GLY A 161 10.81 16.95 -31.67
CA GLY A 161 10.84 15.62 -32.27
C GLY A 161 9.53 14.91 -31.99
N THR A 162 8.82 14.58 -33.05
CA THR A 162 7.49 13.96 -33.14
C THR A 162 7.24 12.89 -32.06
N PRO A 163 6.06 12.85 -31.40
CA PRO A 163 5.81 11.97 -30.26
C PRO A 163 5.84 10.50 -30.68
N ILE A 164 6.85 9.75 -30.24
CA ILE A 164 6.84 8.30 -30.25
C ILE A 164 5.83 7.86 -29.19
N ARG A 165 4.65 7.36 -29.60
CA ARG A 165 3.64 6.80 -28.70
C ARG A 165 4.28 5.67 -27.86
N ALA A 166 4.58 5.93 -26.59
CA ALA A 166 4.94 4.88 -25.65
C ALA A 166 3.77 3.89 -25.55
N LYS A 167 4.03 2.60 -25.82
CA LYS A 167 3.01 1.55 -25.73
C LYS A 167 2.58 1.41 -24.26
N VAL A 168 1.32 1.72 -23.97
CA VAL A 168 0.71 1.55 -22.64
C VAL A 168 -0.08 0.25 -22.65
N PHE A 169 0.07 -0.56 -21.60
CA PHE A 169 -0.67 -1.80 -21.43
C PHE A 169 -1.77 -1.64 -20.40
N THR A 170 -2.82 -2.44 -20.49
CA THR A 170 -3.91 -2.52 -19.51
C THR A 170 -4.37 -3.96 -19.40
N VAL A 171 -4.97 -4.32 -18.27
CA VAL A 171 -5.41 -5.69 -18.03
C VAL A 171 -6.91 -5.78 -18.23
N GLN A 172 -7.32 -6.48 -19.28
CA GLN A 172 -8.73 -6.70 -19.58
C GLN A 172 -9.22 -7.91 -18.80
N VAL A 173 -10.25 -7.72 -17.98
CA VAL A 173 -10.80 -8.75 -17.09
C VAL A 173 -12.14 -9.31 -17.58
N ALA A 174 -12.89 -8.56 -18.40
CA ALA A 174 -14.14 -9.03 -18.98
C ALA A 174 -14.54 -8.21 -20.22
N SER A 175 -15.42 -8.78 -21.04
CA SER A 175 -16.12 -8.09 -22.14
C SER A 175 -17.60 -8.45 -22.10
N PHE A 176 -18.48 -7.45 -22.15
CA PHE A 176 -19.92 -7.61 -22.08
C PHE A 176 -20.61 -7.01 -23.29
N ARG A 177 -21.79 -7.54 -23.66
CA ARG A 177 -22.65 -6.94 -24.69
C ARG A 177 -23.52 -5.80 -24.13
N ASN A 178 -23.76 -5.80 -22.82
CA ASN A 178 -24.56 -4.80 -22.13
C ASN A 178 -23.67 -3.90 -21.25
N ARG A 179 -23.87 -2.58 -21.34
CA ARG A 179 -23.16 -1.59 -20.54
C ARG A 179 -23.40 -1.77 -19.05
N ALA A 180 -24.64 -2.05 -18.64
CA ALA A 180 -24.98 -2.22 -17.23
C ALA A 180 -24.23 -3.39 -16.59
N ASP A 181 -23.99 -4.46 -17.34
CA ASP A 181 -23.23 -5.63 -16.87
C ASP A 181 -21.75 -5.28 -16.71
N ALA A 182 -21.20 -4.55 -17.68
CA ALA A 182 -19.83 -4.03 -17.62
C ALA A 182 -19.64 -3.08 -16.43
N GLU A 183 -20.59 -2.20 -16.16
CA GLU A 183 -20.55 -1.30 -15.01
C GLU A 183 -20.69 -2.04 -13.68
N ARG A 184 -21.52 -3.10 -13.60
CA ARG A 184 -21.57 -3.96 -12.40
C ARG A 184 -20.23 -4.63 -12.16
N ALA A 185 -19.60 -5.16 -13.20
CA ALA A 185 -18.27 -5.74 -13.11
C ALA A 185 -17.20 -4.69 -12.74
N GLN A 186 -17.26 -3.51 -13.34
CA GLN A 186 -16.39 -2.38 -12.98
C GLN A 186 -16.50 -2.05 -11.50
N ARG A 187 -17.72 -1.85 -10.98
CA ARG A 187 -17.98 -1.58 -9.56
C ARG A 187 -17.47 -2.71 -8.66
N LYS A 188 -17.59 -3.97 -9.09
CA LYS A 188 -17.02 -5.12 -8.38
C LYS A 188 -15.50 -5.00 -8.25
N TYR A 189 -14.78 -4.69 -9.33
CA TYR A 189 -13.32 -4.54 -9.29
C TYR A 189 -12.87 -3.28 -8.53
N ILE A 190 -13.64 -2.19 -8.61
CA ILE A 190 -13.45 -1.01 -7.75
C ILE A 190 -13.65 -1.38 -6.28
N GLY A 191 -14.63 -2.24 -5.97
CA GLY A 191 -14.83 -2.80 -4.63
C GLY A 191 -13.67 -3.66 -4.14
N TYR A 192 -12.94 -4.32 -5.05
CA TYR A 192 -11.66 -4.98 -4.76
C TYR A 192 -10.47 -4.01 -4.71
N GLY A 193 -10.73 -2.71 -4.87
CA GLY A 193 -9.73 -1.66 -4.78
C GLY A 193 -8.90 -1.46 -6.03
N TYR A 194 -9.34 -2.01 -7.17
CA TYR A 194 -8.70 -1.80 -8.45
C TYR A 194 -9.28 -0.59 -9.19
N SER A 195 -8.43 0.23 -9.80
CA SER A 195 -8.89 1.26 -10.74
C SER A 195 -9.39 0.59 -12.02
N ALA A 196 -10.70 0.32 -12.07
CA ALA A 196 -11.36 -0.34 -13.18
C ALA A 196 -12.22 0.64 -13.98
N TYR A 197 -12.21 0.50 -15.29
CA TYR A 197 -12.99 1.32 -16.21
C TYR A 197 -13.60 0.49 -17.33
N VAL A 198 -14.73 0.97 -17.85
CA VAL A 198 -15.38 0.40 -19.04
C VAL A 198 -14.90 1.15 -20.27
N ALA A 199 -14.40 0.41 -21.25
CA ALA A 199 -14.08 0.93 -22.59
C ALA A 199 -15.06 0.36 -23.60
N GLU A 200 -15.63 1.21 -24.45
CA GLU A 200 -16.46 0.77 -25.58
C GLU A 200 -15.55 0.30 -26.73
N GLY A 201 -16.01 -0.72 -27.45
CA GLY A 201 -15.35 -1.22 -28.64
C GLY A 201 -16.33 -1.94 -29.55
N ILE A 202 -15.87 -2.29 -30.75
CA ILE A 202 -16.63 -3.11 -31.69
C ILE A 202 -15.88 -4.43 -31.87
N VAL A 203 -16.60 -5.55 -31.76
CA VAL A 203 -16.10 -6.89 -32.05
C VAL A 203 -17.08 -7.54 -33.01
N SER A 204 -16.60 -7.89 -34.20
CA SER A 204 -17.40 -8.52 -35.26
C SER A 204 -18.67 -7.73 -35.62
N GLY A 205 -18.57 -6.39 -35.69
CA GLY A 205 -19.69 -5.49 -36.00
C GLY A 205 -20.64 -5.19 -34.85
N ALA A 206 -20.52 -5.87 -33.70
CA ALA A 206 -21.33 -5.62 -32.51
C ALA A 206 -20.61 -4.74 -31.49
N ARG A 207 -21.34 -3.79 -30.88
CA ARG A 207 -20.82 -2.98 -29.77
C ARG A 207 -20.61 -3.86 -28.54
N VAL A 208 -19.44 -3.73 -27.92
CA VAL A 208 -19.06 -4.42 -26.69
C VAL A 208 -18.47 -3.45 -25.68
N TYR A 209 -18.57 -3.80 -24.41
CA TYR A 209 -18.10 -3.04 -23.27
C TYR A 209 -17.02 -3.85 -22.55
N ARG A 210 -15.76 -3.44 -22.68
CA ARG A 210 -14.59 -4.11 -22.12
C ARG A 210 -14.27 -3.52 -20.76
N VAL A 211 -14.21 -4.35 -19.73
CA VAL A 211 -13.78 -3.93 -18.39
C VAL A 211 -12.27 -4.12 -18.30
N ARG A 212 -11.57 -3.01 -18.04
CA ARG A 212 -10.11 -2.92 -17.99
C ARG A 212 -9.67 -2.44 -16.62
N ILE A 213 -8.53 -2.94 -16.15
CA ILE A 213 -7.94 -2.60 -14.86
C ILE A 213 -6.56 -2.00 -15.06
N GLY A 214 -6.37 -0.82 -14.46
CA GLY A 214 -5.11 -0.11 -14.39
C GLY A 214 -4.51 0.23 -15.75
N THR A 215 -3.35 0.87 -15.70
CA THR A 215 -2.45 0.97 -16.85
C THR A 215 -1.04 0.68 -16.38
N PHE A 216 -0.27 0.05 -17.26
CA PHE A 216 1.06 -0.42 -17.00
C PHE A 216 1.96 0.11 -18.11
N SER A 217 3.14 0.60 -17.74
CA SER A 217 4.15 1.04 -18.70
C SER A 217 4.85 -0.13 -19.40
N ASP A 218 4.63 -1.35 -18.92
CA ASP A 218 5.38 -2.55 -19.28
C ASP A 218 4.45 -3.77 -19.33
N TYR A 219 4.63 -4.59 -20.36
CA TYR A 219 3.93 -5.85 -20.53
C TYR A 219 4.24 -6.83 -19.38
N GLU A 220 5.49 -6.90 -18.91
CA GLU A 220 5.86 -7.82 -17.82
C GLU A 220 5.13 -7.47 -16.52
N LYS A 221 5.04 -6.18 -16.20
CA LYS A 221 4.30 -5.71 -15.02
C LYS A 221 2.80 -5.97 -15.16
N ALA A 222 2.23 -5.74 -16.35
CA ALA A 222 0.84 -6.09 -16.64
C ALA A 222 0.58 -7.60 -16.53
N ASN A 223 1.51 -8.43 -17.01
CA ASN A 223 1.39 -9.89 -16.96
C ASN A 223 1.57 -10.43 -15.54
N ALA A 224 2.48 -9.86 -14.75
CA ALA A 224 2.60 -10.15 -13.33
C ALA A 224 1.30 -9.81 -12.60
N PHE A 225 0.67 -8.68 -12.93
CA PHE A 225 -0.63 -8.31 -12.38
C PHE A 225 -1.74 -9.28 -12.81
N VAL A 226 -1.78 -9.74 -14.07
CA VAL A 226 -2.70 -10.80 -14.54
C VAL A 226 -2.53 -12.08 -13.72
N LYS A 227 -1.30 -12.55 -13.51
CA LYS A 227 -1.01 -13.76 -12.71
C LYS A 227 -1.56 -13.60 -11.29
N LYS A 228 -1.34 -12.43 -10.67
CA LYS A 228 -1.86 -12.10 -9.34
C LYS A 228 -3.39 -12.12 -9.28
N LEU A 229 -4.06 -11.51 -10.27
CA LEU A 229 -5.53 -11.53 -10.36
C LEU A 229 -6.10 -12.95 -10.45
N LYS A 230 -5.44 -13.81 -11.25
CA LYS A 230 -5.84 -15.22 -11.40
C LYS A 230 -5.69 -16.00 -10.09
N GLN A 231 -4.56 -15.84 -9.40
CA GLN A 231 -4.31 -16.55 -8.14
C GLN A 231 -5.27 -16.12 -7.01
N ARG A 232 -5.57 -14.82 -6.92
CA ARG A 232 -6.25 -14.25 -5.76
C ARG A 232 -7.78 -14.28 -5.84
N HIS A 233 -8.31 -14.10 -7.04
CA HIS A 233 -9.75 -13.94 -7.24
C HIS A 233 -10.31 -14.94 -8.25
N ASN A 234 -9.48 -15.90 -8.71
CA ASN A 234 -9.79 -16.79 -9.82
C ASN A 234 -10.28 -16.03 -11.06
N LEU A 235 -9.72 -14.83 -11.28
CA LEU A 235 -10.11 -13.94 -12.37
C LEU A 235 -9.23 -14.19 -13.58
N SER A 236 -9.84 -14.62 -14.68
CA SER A 236 -9.18 -14.67 -15.98
C SER A 236 -9.05 -13.25 -16.53
N ALA A 237 -7.83 -12.83 -16.80
CA ALA A 237 -7.53 -11.53 -17.36
C ALA A 237 -6.46 -11.67 -18.44
N ILE A 238 -6.43 -10.73 -19.39
CA ILE A 238 -5.45 -10.68 -20.47
C ILE A 238 -4.79 -9.31 -20.53
N VAL A 239 -3.50 -9.28 -20.83
CA VAL A 239 -2.79 -8.02 -21.11
C VAL A 239 -3.17 -7.57 -22.52
N VAL A 240 -3.62 -6.33 -22.66
CA VAL A 240 -3.91 -5.70 -23.95
C VAL A 240 -3.21 -4.35 -24.05
N ASN A 241 -2.90 -3.93 -25.27
CA ASN A 241 -2.49 -2.56 -25.50
C ASN A 241 -3.68 -1.64 -25.19
N LYS A 242 -3.39 -0.49 -24.58
CA LYS A 242 -4.35 0.57 -24.40
C LYS A 242 -4.40 1.35 -25.72
N ASP A 243 -5.50 1.13 -26.44
CA ASP A 243 -5.82 1.79 -27.72
C ASP A 243 -5.99 3.30 -27.57
#